data_AF-A0A6I2G0Z5-F1
#
_entry.id   AF-A0A6I2G0Z5-F1
#
_cell.length_a   1.000
_cell.length_b   1.000
_cell.length_c   1.000
_cell.angle_alpha   90.00
_cell.angle_beta   90.00
_cell.angle_gamma   90.00
#
_symmetry.space_group_name_H-M   'P 1'
#
loop_
_entity.id
_entity.type
_entity.pdbx_description
1 polymer ?
#
loop_
_entity_poly.entity_id
_entity_poly.type
_entity_poly.pdbx_seq_one_letter_code
_entity_poly.pdbx_strand_id
1 'polypeptide(L)'
;MAPVITSLTPSSGPAAGLNSVIITGSGFSGVGPLTVRFGTTATTFTIDSNTQITAIAPPGTGTVNVTVQALLDGTSNPLPYTYAGVPTLTSINPPSGSAAGGTTVVLTGTNLTGATAVSFGGTPATSFTVNSSTQITAVTPAHSVGTVTVKVTTAGGTSNSVTYTYVAVPTLTTVVPNAGPVTGGTTVVLTGTNLTGATAVSFGGTPATSFTVNSSTQITAVAPAHSVGTVAVTVTTVGGTSNSVTYTYVAVPTLTTVVPNAGPVTGGTTVVLTGTNLTGAT
;
A
#
# COMPACT_ATOMS: atom_id res chain seq x y z
N MET A 1 36.34 42.61 -7.66
CA MET A 1 35.10 42.61 -6.85
C MET A 1 34.87 41.20 -6.38
N ALA A 2 34.48 41.00 -5.10
CA ALA A 2 34.23 39.66 -4.57
C ALA A 2 33.22 38.88 -5.43
N PRO A 3 33.39 37.56 -5.62
CA PRO A 3 32.39 36.72 -6.26
C PRO A 3 31.06 36.79 -5.51
N VAL A 4 29.95 36.56 -6.21
CA VAL A 4 28.62 36.45 -5.60
C VAL A 4 28.03 35.12 -6.00
N ILE A 5 27.54 34.35 -5.03
CA ILE A 5 26.83 33.09 -5.29
C ILE A 5 25.33 33.29 -5.10
N THR A 6 24.53 32.79 -6.04
CA THR A 6 23.08 32.97 -6.09
C THR A 6 22.32 31.67 -5.83
N SER A 7 22.88 30.52 -6.18
CA SER A 7 22.26 29.22 -5.89
C SER A 7 23.27 28.06 -5.84
N LEU A 8 22.87 26.99 -5.16
CA LEU A 8 23.52 25.68 -5.14
C LEU A 8 22.56 24.66 -5.73
N THR A 9 23.01 23.81 -6.64
CA THR A 9 22.19 22.74 -7.22
C THR A 9 22.99 21.44 -7.31
N PRO A 10 22.68 20.42 -6.49
CA PRO A 10 21.70 20.45 -5.39
C PRO A 10 22.18 21.29 -4.18
N SER A 11 21.25 21.74 -3.33
CA SER A 11 21.56 22.42 -2.06
C SER A 11 21.73 21.46 -0.87
N SER A 12 21.60 20.16 -1.10
CA SER A 12 21.86 19.09 -0.14
C SER A 12 22.37 17.84 -0.84
N GLY A 13 23.03 16.96 -0.10
CA GLY A 13 23.57 15.72 -0.65
C GLY A 13 24.07 14.77 0.43
N PRO A 14 24.69 13.64 0.05
CA PRO A 14 25.13 12.61 0.99
C PRO A 14 26.20 13.12 1.95
N ALA A 15 26.16 12.67 3.20
CA ALA A 15 27.21 12.94 4.19
C ALA A 15 28.61 12.43 3.76
N ALA A 16 28.66 11.41 2.90
CA ALA A 16 29.92 10.96 2.28
C ALA A 16 30.52 11.96 1.28
N GLY A 17 29.76 12.99 0.88
CA GLY A 17 30.14 13.93 -0.17
C GLY A 17 30.21 13.25 -1.53
N LEU A 18 31.22 13.64 -2.32
CA LEU A 18 31.54 13.17 -3.67
C LEU A 18 30.50 13.47 -4.75
N ASN A 19 29.33 13.95 -4.39
CA ASN A 19 28.36 14.44 -5.35
C ASN A 19 28.81 15.79 -5.93
N SER A 20 28.53 16.00 -7.22
CA SER A 20 28.73 17.30 -7.85
C SER A 20 27.67 18.29 -7.35
N VAL A 21 28.10 19.54 -7.15
CA VAL A 21 27.27 20.68 -6.76
C VAL A 21 27.57 21.81 -7.73
N ILE A 22 26.56 22.23 -8.48
CA ILE A 22 26.61 23.39 -9.37
C ILE A 22 26.41 24.64 -8.51
N ILE A 23 27.39 25.52 -8.50
CA ILE A 23 27.35 26.84 -7.86
C ILE A 23 27.09 27.86 -8.96
N THR A 24 25.95 28.54 -8.91
CA THR A 24 25.60 29.61 -9.85
C THR A 24 25.86 30.97 -9.20
N GLY A 25 26.33 31.94 -9.97
CA GLY A 25 26.64 33.27 -9.45
C GLY A 25 27.28 34.21 -10.47
N SER A 26 28.22 35.03 -10.00
CA SER A 26 28.99 35.96 -10.84
C SER A 26 30.39 36.21 -10.28
N GLY A 27 31.31 36.64 -11.14
CA GLY A 27 32.68 36.99 -10.75
C GLY A 27 33.58 35.76 -10.55
N PHE A 28 33.32 34.67 -11.26
CA PHE A 28 34.13 33.44 -11.16
C PHE A 28 35.30 33.39 -12.15
N SER A 29 35.38 34.30 -13.11
CA SER A 29 36.46 34.35 -14.11
C SER A 29 37.25 35.66 -14.04
N GLY A 30 38.53 35.62 -14.37
CA GLY A 30 39.40 36.80 -14.43
C GLY A 30 39.86 37.37 -13.08
N VAL A 31 39.61 36.67 -11.97
CA VAL A 31 39.80 37.15 -10.59
C VAL A 31 40.94 36.43 -9.81
N GLY A 32 41.84 35.76 -10.53
CA GLY A 32 42.94 34.97 -9.93
C GLY A 32 42.50 33.58 -9.42
N PRO A 33 43.34 32.88 -8.64
CA PRO A 33 43.01 31.54 -8.15
C PRO A 33 41.83 31.60 -7.18
N LEU A 34 40.83 30.76 -7.45
CA LEU A 34 39.67 30.59 -6.58
C LEU A 34 39.88 29.43 -5.60
N THR A 35 39.23 29.50 -4.45
CA THR A 35 39.04 28.36 -3.54
C THR A 35 37.56 28.25 -3.22
N VAL A 36 36.97 27.06 -3.45
CA VAL A 36 35.61 26.74 -3.02
C VAL A 36 35.68 25.99 -1.70
N ARG A 37 34.88 26.42 -0.71
CA ARG A 37 34.79 25.77 0.59
C ARG A 37 33.37 25.37 0.94
N PHE A 38 33.23 24.22 1.58
CA PHE A 38 32.03 23.78 2.28
C PHE A 38 32.33 23.88 3.78
N GLY A 39 31.83 24.94 4.42
CA GLY A 39 32.26 25.30 5.77
C GLY A 39 33.73 25.70 5.77
N THR A 40 34.56 24.99 6.54
CA THR A 40 36.01 25.20 6.59
C THR A 40 36.78 24.34 5.60
N THR A 41 36.14 23.36 4.97
CA THR A 41 36.80 22.36 4.11
C THR A 41 36.87 22.85 2.67
N ALA A 42 38.09 22.98 2.13
CA ALA A 42 38.29 23.25 0.71
C ALA A 42 38.01 22.01 -0.14
N THR A 43 37.57 22.21 -1.37
CA THR A 43 37.24 21.10 -2.27
C THR A 43 37.77 21.29 -3.69
N THR A 44 37.70 20.23 -4.50
CA THR A 44 37.98 20.27 -5.93
C THR A 44 36.78 20.82 -6.70
N PHE A 45 37.05 21.58 -7.77
CA PHE A 45 36.02 22.19 -8.60
C PHE A 45 36.55 22.50 -10.01
N THR A 46 35.64 22.70 -10.95
CA THR A 46 35.88 23.29 -12.26
C THR A 46 35.17 24.63 -12.37
N ILE A 47 35.80 25.61 -13.03
CA ILE A 47 35.14 26.87 -13.40
C ILE A 47 34.59 26.66 -14.80
N ASP A 48 33.27 26.57 -14.92
CA ASP A 48 32.62 26.28 -16.19
C ASP A 48 32.35 27.58 -16.97
N SER A 49 32.09 28.68 -16.25
CA SER A 49 31.97 30.04 -16.82
C SER A 49 32.14 31.12 -15.75
N ASN A 50 32.03 32.40 -16.12
CA ASN A 50 32.02 33.50 -15.16
C ASN A 50 30.84 33.44 -14.15
N THR A 51 29.84 32.60 -14.43
CA THR A 51 28.61 32.49 -13.65
C THR A 51 28.35 31.09 -13.13
N GLN A 52 29.22 30.12 -13.41
CA GLN A 52 29.03 28.73 -12.98
C GLN A 52 30.34 28.05 -12.58
N ILE A 53 30.30 27.35 -11.45
CA ILE A 53 31.34 26.45 -10.94
C ILE A 53 30.71 25.09 -10.68
N THR A 54 31.36 24.01 -11.10
CA THR A 54 31.01 22.65 -10.68
C THR A 54 32.00 22.19 -9.60
N ALA A 55 31.54 22.14 -8.35
CA ALA A 55 32.34 21.67 -7.21
C ALA A 55 31.98 20.22 -6.86
N ILE A 56 32.93 19.48 -6.30
CA ILE A 56 32.65 18.18 -5.68
C ILE A 56 32.43 18.42 -4.19
N ALA A 57 31.32 17.98 -3.59
CA ALA A 57 31.14 18.15 -2.15
C ALA A 57 32.16 17.27 -1.38
N PRO A 58 32.92 17.80 -0.40
CA PRO A 58 33.73 16.96 0.47
C PRO A 58 32.83 16.19 1.46
N PRO A 59 33.33 15.13 2.13
CA PRO A 59 32.60 14.50 3.23
C PRO A 59 32.31 15.50 4.35
N GLY A 60 31.12 15.41 4.96
CA GLY A 60 30.69 16.36 5.99
C GLY A 60 29.42 15.95 6.72
N THR A 61 29.03 16.76 7.71
CA THR A 61 27.81 16.56 8.51
C THR A 61 27.11 17.89 8.77
N GLY A 62 25.80 17.83 9.03
CA GLY A 62 24.99 19.01 9.34
C GLY A 62 24.86 19.97 8.16
N THR A 63 24.56 21.23 8.47
CA THR A 63 24.48 22.30 7.47
C THR A 63 25.70 23.18 7.57
N VAL A 64 26.38 23.40 6.45
CA VAL A 64 27.56 24.26 6.34
C VAL A 64 27.32 25.38 5.32
N ASN A 65 28.07 26.47 5.44
CA ASN A 65 28.04 27.54 4.46
C ASN A 65 29.02 27.23 3.31
N VAL A 66 28.54 27.24 2.08
CA VAL A 66 29.38 27.20 0.89
C VAL A 66 29.81 28.62 0.54
N THR A 67 31.09 28.79 0.27
CA THR A 67 31.68 30.07 -0.15
C THR A 67 32.68 29.88 -1.29
N VAL A 68 32.81 30.92 -2.11
CA VAL A 68 33.83 31.04 -3.15
C VAL A 68 34.75 32.20 -2.74
N GLN A 69 36.03 31.91 -2.53
CA GLN A 69 37.04 32.90 -2.18
C GLN A 69 37.93 33.18 -3.39
N ALA A 70 38.00 34.45 -3.78
CA ALA A 70 38.98 34.95 -4.72
C ALA A 70 40.13 35.61 -3.95
N LEU A 71 41.38 35.19 -4.21
CA LEU A 71 42.56 35.57 -3.41
C LEU A 71 42.71 37.09 -3.23
N LEU A 72 42.41 37.87 -4.27
CA LEU A 72 42.59 39.33 -4.28
C LEU A 72 41.27 40.11 -4.11
N ASP A 73 40.14 39.45 -4.36
CA ASP A 73 38.84 40.11 -4.49
C ASP A 73 37.90 39.84 -3.31
N GLY A 74 38.26 38.93 -2.39
CA GLY A 74 37.50 38.62 -1.18
C GLY A 74 36.64 37.35 -1.29
N THR A 75 35.76 37.17 -0.32
CA THR A 75 34.91 35.97 -0.20
C THR A 75 33.47 36.31 -0.59
N SER A 76 32.81 35.38 -1.27
CA SER A 76 31.39 35.50 -1.58
C SER A 76 30.50 35.54 -0.35
N ASN A 77 29.23 35.91 -0.55
CA ASN A 77 28.18 35.59 0.40
C ASN A 77 28.12 34.07 0.64
N PRO A 78 27.70 33.62 1.83
CA PRO A 78 27.48 32.20 2.11
C PRO A 78 26.12 31.72 1.58
N LEU A 79 26.07 30.46 1.12
CA LEU A 79 24.80 29.73 0.90
C LEU A 79 24.81 28.41 1.68
N PRO A 80 23.70 28.00 2.32
CA PRO A 80 23.66 26.78 3.10
C PRO A 80 23.68 25.54 2.20
N TYR A 81 24.50 24.56 2.57
CA TYR A 81 24.49 23.21 2.02
C TYR A 81 24.32 22.20 3.16
N THR A 82 23.35 21.30 3.02
CA THR A 82 23.04 20.30 4.04
C THR A 82 23.54 18.91 3.66
N TYR A 83 24.39 18.34 4.50
CA TYR A 83 24.78 16.93 4.43
C TYR A 83 23.69 16.07 5.06
N ALA A 84 22.95 15.36 4.21
CA ALA A 84 21.89 14.45 4.60
C ALA A 84 22.46 13.04 4.88
N GLY A 85 22.00 12.43 5.99
CA GLY A 85 22.27 11.03 6.28
C GLY A 85 21.51 10.10 5.33
N VAL A 86 22.08 8.92 5.08
CA VAL A 86 21.39 7.87 4.32
C VAL A 86 20.10 7.48 5.07
N PRO A 87 18.94 7.38 4.38
CA PRO A 87 17.70 6.95 5.00
C PRO A 87 17.80 5.48 5.43
N THR A 88 17.10 5.11 6.50
CA THR A 88 16.92 3.70 6.86
C THR A 88 15.45 3.38 7.01
N LEU A 89 15.04 2.19 6.58
CA LEU A 89 13.71 1.65 6.79
C LEU A 89 13.76 0.54 7.82
N THR A 90 12.83 0.56 8.76
CA THR A 90 12.67 -0.46 9.81
C THR A 90 11.43 -1.32 9.58
N SER A 91 10.34 -0.76 9.05
CA SER A 91 9.11 -1.52 8.78
C SER A 91 8.23 -0.89 7.70
N ILE A 92 7.30 -1.70 7.22
CA ILE A 92 6.18 -1.31 6.35
C ILE A 92 4.89 -1.92 6.94
N ASN A 93 3.82 -1.12 7.01
CA ASN A 93 2.53 -1.58 7.51
C ASN A 93 1.35 -1.03 6.69
N PRO A 94 0.43 -1.87 6.20
CA PRO A 94 0.47 -3.33 6.25
C PRO A 94 1.63 -3.93 5.42
N PRO A 95 2.12 -5.14 5.73
CA PRO A 95 3.23 -5.78 5.01
C PRO A 95 2.80 -6.46 3.70
N SER A 96 1.50 -6.46 3.38
CA SER A 96 0.94 -7.06 2.18
C SER A 96 -0.33 -6.34 1.71
N GLY A 97 -0.74 -6.60 0.48
CA GLY A 97 -1.97 -6.04 -0.11
C GLY A 97 -2.18 -6.49 -1.55
N SER A 98 -3.16 -5.90 -2.22
CA SER A 98 -3.58 -6.34 -3.56
C SER A 98 -2.49 -6.17 -4.60
N ALA A 99 -2.29 -7.18 -5.45
CA ALA A 99 -1.47 -7.11 -6.67
C ALA A 99 -1.95 -6.01 -7.64
N ALA A 100 -3.21 -5.58 -7.56
CA ALA A 100 -3.73 -4.44 -8.32
C ALA A 100 -3.19 -3.08 -7.84
N GLY A 101 -2.46 -3.03 -6.72
CA GLY A 101 -1.99 -1.79 -6.10
C GLY A 101 -3.06 -1.08 -5.28
N GLY A 102 -2.84 0.19 -4.98
CA GLY A 102 -3.79 1.05 -4.28
C GLY A 102 -3.84 0.86 -2.76
N THR A 103 -2.97 0.02 -2.19
CA THR A 103 -2.90 -0.16 -0.73
C THR A 103 -2.09 0.99 -0.13
N THR A 104 -2.70 1.74 0.79
CA THR A 104 -1.99 2.74 1.59
C THR A 104 -1.16 2.04 2.66
N VAL A 105 0.15 2.27 2.62
CA VAL A 105 1.11 1.72 3.57
C VAL A 105 1.85 2.84 4.30
N VAL A 106 2.28 2.54 5.52
CA VAL A 106 3.12 3.39 6.35
C VAL A 106 4.51 2.76 6.43
N LEU A 107 5.50 3.48 5.91
CA LEU A 107 6.92 3.16 6.04
C LEU A 107 7.46 3.84 7.29
N THR A 108 8.12 3.08 8.15
CA THR A 108 8.79 3.59 9.35
C THR A 108 10.30 3.48 9.20
N GLY A 109 11.04 4.47 9.69
CA GLY A 109 12.47 4.55 9.46
C GLY A 109 13.16 5.72 10.15
N THR A 110 14.30 6.14 9.61
CA THR A 110 15.04 7.36 10.00
C THR A 110 15.54 8.11 8.78
N ASN A 111 15.83 9.41 8.95
CA ASN A 111 16.29 10.32 7.88
C ASN A 111 15.38 10.33 6.64
N LEU A 112 14.06 10.20 6.83
CA LEU A 112 13.09 10.16 5.74
C LEU A 112 12.66 11.56 5.23
N THR A 113 13.06 12.63 5.92
CA THR A 113 12.81 14.00 5.48
C THR A 113 13.42 14.24 4.11
N GLY A 114 12.66 14.89 3.21
CA GLY A 114 13.14 15.20 1.86
C GLY A 114 13.25 13.98 0.95
N ALA A 115 12.50 12.90 1.22
CA ALA A 115 12.38 11.78 0.29
C ALA A 115 11.85 12.25 -1.06
N THR A 116 12.53 11.84 -2.12
CA THR A 116 12.22 12.16 -3.51
C THR A 116 11.62 10.98 -4.26
N ALA A 117 11.81 9.75 -3.76
CA ALA A 117 11.21 8.56 -4.34
C ALA A 117 10.93 7.48 -3.29
N VAL A 118 9.84 6.75 -3.50
CA VAL A 118 9.51 5.48 -2.85
C VAL A 118 9.29 4.45 -3.95
N SER A 119 9.93 3.28 -3.88
CA SER A 119 9.83 2.25 -4.92
C SER A 119 9.52 0.88 -4.33
N PHE A 120 8.64 0.13 -4.98
CA PHE A 120 8.25 -1.26 -4.68
C PHE A 120 8.74 -2.16 -5.82
N GLY A 121 9.75 -2.99 -5.56
CA GLY A 121 10.34 -3.87 -6.59
C GLY A 121 10.92 -3.10 -7.78
N GLY A 122 11.34 -1.85 -7.58
CA GLY A 122 11.78 -0.95 -8.65
C GLY A 122 10.66 -0.15 -9.32
N THR A 123 9.39 -0.48 -9.07
CA THR A 123 8.24 0.30 -9.55
C THR A 123 7.97 1.48 -8.60
N PRO A 124 7.90 2.73 -9.08
CA PRO A 124 7.58 3.87 -8.22
C PRO A 124 6.22 3.73 -7.53
N ALA A 125 6.12 4.19 -6.28
CA ALA A 125 4.84 4.37 -5.61
C ALA A 125 3.93 5.31 -6.42
N THR A 126 2.62 5.06 -6.43
CA THR A 126 1.67 5.93 -7.17
C THR A 126 1.59 7.31 -6.56
N SER A 127 1.76 7.40 -5.24
CA SER A 127 1.93 8.63 -4.48
C SER A 127 2.59 8.33 -3.14
N PHE A 128 3.19 9.34 -2.53
CA PHE A 128 3.63 9.27 -1.14
C PHE A 128 3.65 10.66 -0.50
N THR A 129 3.56 10.68 0.83
CA THR A 129 3.65 11.85 1.68
C THR A 129 4.71 11.60 2.74
N VAL A 130 5.65 12.51 2.88
CA VAL A 130 6.61 12.49 3.99
C VAL A 130 5.95 13.10 5.21
N ASN A 131 5.61 12.25 6.19
CA ASN A 131 4.87 12.69 7.38
C ASN A 131 5.83 13.29 8.42
N SER A 132 7.02 12.69 8.54
CA SER A 132 8.07 13.11 9.47
C SER A 132 9.44 12.58 9.03
N SER A 133 10.49 12.87 9.79
CA SER A 133 11.82 12.26 9.59
C SER A 133 11.84 10.74 9.82
N THR A 134 10.78 10.16 10.38
CA THR A 134 10.68 8.74 10.74
C THR A 134 9.51 8.02 10.08
N GLN A 135 8.66 8.71 9.31
CA GLN A 135 7.48 8.11 8.70
C GLN A 135 7.14 8.68 7.31
N ILE A 136 6.82 7.78 6.38
CA ILE A 136 6.25 8.09 5.06
C ILE A 136 4.96 7.30 4.89
N THR A 137 3.89 7.95 4.43
CA THR A 137 2.71 7.25 3.90
C THR A 137 2.86 7.12 2.38
N ALA A 138 2.73 5.92 1.84
CA ALA A 138 2.83 5.67 0.40
C ALA A 138 1.66 4.83 -0.09
N VAL A 139 1.31 4.96 -1.37
CA VAL A 139 0.30 4.13 -2.03
C VAL A 139 1.00 3.17 -2.99
N THR A 140 0.73 1.87 -2.84
CA THR A 140 1.39 0.82 -3.61
C THR A 140 1.00 0.88 -5.08
N PRO A 141 1.95 0.72 -6.02
CA PRO A 141 1.64 0.54 -7.43
C PRO A 141 1.09 -0.87 -7.70
N ALA A 142 0.51 -1.06 -8.88
CA ALA A 142 0.21 -2.40 -9.37
C ALA A 142 1.51 -3.17 -9.60
N HIS A 143 1.54 -4.45 -9.26
CA HIS A 143 2.71 -5.31 -9.40
C HIS A 143 2.30 -6.78 -9.52
N SER A 144 3.16 -7.62 -10.10
CA SER A 144 2.95 -9.07 -10.11
C SER A 144 2.89 -9.62 -8.67
N VAL A 145 2.08 -10.67 -8.49
CA VAL A 145 1.97 -11.42 -7.22
C VAL A 145 3.34 -11.88 -6.76
N GLY A 146 3.61 -11.74 -5.46
CA GLY A 146 4.87 -12.12 -4.84
C GLY A 146 5.46 -11.04 -3.94
N THR A 147 6.58 -11.38 -3.31
CA THR A 147 7.29 -10.49 -2.40
C THR A 147 8.28 -9.60 -3.16
N VAL A 148 8.26 -8.30 -2.89
CA VAL A 148 9.21 -7.32 -3.43
C VAL A 148 9.94 -6.58 -2.32
N THR A 149 11.08 -5.99 -2.66
CA THR A 149 11.78 -5.04 -1.79
C THR A 149 11.24 -3.63 -1.94
N VAL A 150 11.09 -2.91 -0.84
CA VAL A 150 10.68 -1.49 -0.80
C VAL A 150 11.84 -0.64 -0.32
N LYS A 151 12.10 0.47 -1.01
CA LYS A 151 13.18 1.42 -0.72
C LYS A 151 12.69 2.86 -0.80
N VAL A 152 13.36 3.74 -0.06
CA VAL A 152 13.17 5.19 -0.10
C VAL A 152 14.47 5.85 -0.54
N THR A 153 14.38 6.88 -1.39
CA THR A 153 15.53 7.70 -1.79
C THR A 153 15.36 9.13 -1.29
N THR A 154 16.41 9.69 -0.70
CA THR A 154 16.52 11.10 -0.29
C THR A 154 17.78 11.70 -0.89
N ALA A 155 18.05 12.99 -0.65
CA ALA A 155 19.34 13.59 -0.99
C ALA A 155 20.54 12.90 -0.30
N GLY A 156 20.31 12.20 0.82
CA GLY A 156 21.33 11.43 1.52
C GLY A 156 21.70 10.10 0.83
N GLY A 157 20.90 9.64 -0.12
CA GLY A 157 21.05 8.37 -0.83
C GLY A 157 19.80 7.49 -0.76
N THR A 158 19.95 6.22 -1.11
CA THR A 158 18.87 5.21 -1.06
C THR A 158 18.97 4.36 0.19
N SER A 159 17.84 4.04 0.79
CA SER A 159 17.76 3.26 2.02
C SER A 159 18.14 1.79 1.85
N ASN A 160 18.30 1.09 2.99
CA ASN A 160 18.12 -0.36 3.01
C ASN A 160 16.71 -0.75 2.56
N SER A 161 16.46 -2.06 2.44
CA SER A 161 15.17 -2.59 1.99
C SER A 161 14.33 -3.13 3.14
N VAL A 162 13.02 -2.98 3.04
CA VAL A 162 12.02 -3.82 3.73
C VAL A 162 11.23 -4.61 2.69
N THR A 163 10.43 -5.59 3.08
CA THR A 163 9.67 -6.43 2.14
C THR A 163 8.18 -6.12 2.14
N TYR A 164 7.55 -6.17 0.98
CA TYR A 164 6.09 -6.08 0.82
C TYR A 164 5.58 -7.19 -0.09
N THR A 165 4.48 -7.83 0.28
CA THR A 165 3.92 -8.96 -0.48
C THR A 165 2.66 -8.56 -1.23
N TYR A 166 2.70 -8.65 -2.56
CA TYR A 166 1.53 -8.52 -3.41
C TYR A 166 0.77 -9.84 -3.46
N VAL A 167 -0.51 -9.79 -3.12
CA VAL A 167 -1.41 -10.94 -3.00
C VAL A 167 -2.48 -10.86 -4.09
N ALA A 168 -2.76 -12.00 -4.71
CA ALA A 168 -3.82 -12.11 -5.72
C ALA A 168 -5.20 -11.85 -5.12
N VAL A 169 -6.09 -11.25 -5.90
CA VAL A 169 -7.51 -11.16 -5.56
C VAL A 169 -8.09 -12.60 -5.53
N PRO A 170 -8.91 -12.97 -4.52
CA PRO A 170 -9.57 -14.26 -4.49
C PRO A 170 -10.58 -14.41 -5.63
N THR A 171 -10.87 -15.65 -6.03
CA THR A 171 -11.97 -15.93 -6.98
C THR A 171 -12.89 -16.97 -6.41
N LEU A 172 -14.21 -16.79 -6.60
CA LEU A 172 -15.21 -17.81 -6.30
C LEU A 172 -15.75 -18.44 -7.57
N THR A 173 -15.91 -19.76 -7.55
CA THR A 173 -16.51 -20.54 -8.64
C THR A 173 -17.91 -21.02 -8.29
N THR A 174 -18.12 -21.49 -7.05
CA THR A 174 -19.40 -22.08 -6.63
C THR A 174 -19.71 -21.87 -5.16
N VAL A 175 -21.00 -21.92 -4.82
CA VAL A 175 -21.53 -22.05 -3.45
C VAL A 175 -22.48 -23.24 -3.42
N VAL A 176 -22.28 -24.17 -2.48
CA VAL A 176 -23.08 -25.41 -2.39
C VAL A 176 -23.47 -25.71 -0.93
N PRO A 177 -24.76 -25.88 -0.61
CA PRO A 177 -25.92 -25.63 -1.48
C PRO A 177 -26.01 -24.16 -1.89
N ASN A 178 -26.60 -23.89 -3.06
CA ASN A 178 -26.78 -22.53 -3.59
C ASN A 178 -28.11 -21.89 -3.18
N ALA A 179 -28.84 -22.51 -2.25
CA ALA A 179 -30.07 -21.99 -1.70
C ALA A 179 -30.29 -22.48 -0.27
N GLY A 180 -31.10 -21.74 0.49
CA GLY A 180 -31.52 -22.08 1.84
C GLY A 180 -32.56 -21.12 2.39
N PRO A 181 -33.08 -21.35 3.60
CA PRO A 181 -34.21 -20.61 4.13
C PRO A 181 -33.86 -19.15 4.44
N VAL A 182 -34.84 -18.25 4.33
CA VAL A 182 -34.75 -16.83 4.74
C VAL A 182 -34.28 -16.61 6.18
N THR A 183 -34.46 -17.62 7.05
CA THR A 183 -33.98 -17.60 8.43
C THR A 183 -32.45 -17.76 8.54
N GLY A 184 -31.76 -18.10 7.46
CA GLY A 184 -30.33 -18.41 7.46
C GLY A 184 -30.03 -19.75 8.12
N GLY A 185 -28.77 -19.96 8.49
CA GLY A 185 -28.28 -21.17 9.19
C GLY A 185 -27.80 -22.28 8.26
N THR A 186 -27.98 -22.16 6.95
CA THR A 186 -27.44 -23.13 6.00
C THR A 186 -25.92 -23.06 5.96
N THR A 187 -25.27 -24.17 6.30
CA THR A 187 -23.84 -24.36 6.04
C THR A 187 -23.62 -24.58 4.56
N VAL A 188 -22.80 -23.73 3.95
CA VAL A 188 -22.41 -23.82 2.55
C VAL A 188 -20.91 -24.00 2.40
N VAL A 189 -20.51 -24.67 1.33
CA VAL A 189 -19.14 -24.79 0.86
C VAL A 189 -18.95 -23.84 -0.31
N LEU A 190 -18.07 -22.87 -0.13
CA LEU A 190 -17.57 -21.99 -1.18
C LEU A 190 -16.32 -22.61 -1.78
N THR A 191 -16.28 -22.73 -3.11
CA THR A 191 -15.09 -23.19 -3.84
C THR A 191 -14.54 -22.06 -4.70
N GLY A 192 -13.22 -22.01 -4.84
CA GLY A 192 -12.54 -20.90 -5.49
C GLY A 192 -11.03 -21.04 -5.55
N THR A 193 -10.33 -19.91 -5.64
CA THR A 193 -8.86 -19.82 -5.55
C THR A 193 -8.42 -18.66 -4.67
N ASN A 194 -7.19 -18.73 -4.15
CA ASN A 194 -6.58 -17.73 -3.27
C ASN A 194 -7.44 -17.38 -2.04
N LEU A 195 -8.16 -18.37 -1.50
CA LEU A 195 -9.05 -18.19 -0.35
C LEU A 195 -8.32 -18.20 1.01
N THR A 196 -7.02 -18.52 1.01
CA THR A 196 -6.20 -18.46 2.22
C THR A 196 -6.19 -17.05 2.79
N GLY A 197 -6.36 -16.92 4.12
CA GLY A 197 -6.35 -15.61 4.78
C GLY A 197 -7.60 -14.78 4.51
N ALA A 198 -8.72 -15.41 4.14
CA ALA A 198 -10.01 -14.73 4.08
C ALA A 198 -10.37 -14.13 5.45
N THR A 199 -10.77 -12.87 5.43
CA THR A 199 -11.16 -12.09 6.62
C THR A 199 -12.65 -11.84 6.68
N ALA A 200 -13.36 -12.00 5.55
CA ALA A 200 -14.82 -11.89 5.50
C ALA A 200 -15.43 -12.78 4.41
N VAL A 201 -16.64 -13.24 4.68
CA VAL A 201 -17.58 -13.82 3.71
C VAL A 201 -18.89 -13.05 3.83
N SER A 202 -19.47 -12.63 2.71
CA SER A 202 -20.70 -11.82 2.69
C SER A 202 -21.75 -12.44 1.77
N PHE A 203 -23.02 -12.38 2.18
CA PHE A 203 -24.20 -12.78 1.42
C PHE A 203 -25.10 -11.55 1.24
N GLY A 204 -25.13 -10.97 0.05
CA GLY A 204 -25.94 -9.77 -0.24
C GLY A 204 -25.51 -8.53 0.53
N GLY A 205 -24.26 -8.46 1.01
CA GLY A 205 -23.77 -7.41 1.91
C GLY A 205 -23.86 -7.79 3.39
N THR A 206 -24.63 -8.81 3.76
CA THR A 206 -24.71 -9.29 5.15
C THR A 206 -23.57 -10.26 5.45
N PRO A 207 -22.77 -10.04 6.51
CA PRO A 207 -21.71 -10.97 6.90
C PRO A 207 -22.24 -12.38 7.18
N ALA A 208 -21.50 -13.40 6.77
CA ALA A 208 -21.74 -14.78 7.20
C ALA A 208 -21.72 -14.86 8.73
N THR A 209 -22.58 -15.68 9.33
CA THR A 209 -22.63 -15.80 10.80
C THR A 209 -21.37 -16.46 11.35
N SER A 210 -20.75 -17.34 10.57
CA SER A 210 -19.40 -17.85 10.79
C SER A 210 -18.82 -18.37 9.47
N PHE A 211 -17.51 -18.51 9.40
CA PHE A 211 -16.84 -19.25 8.33
C PHE A 211 -15.52 -19.86 8.81
N THR A 212 -15.04 -20.85 8.07
CA THR A 212 -13.76 -21.53 8.28
C THR A 212 -13.07 -21.66 6.92
N VAL A 213 -11.82 -21.21 6.87
CA VAL A 213 -10.97 -21.40 5.69
C VAL A 213 -10.40 -22.81 5.75
N ASN A 214 -10.92 -23.70 4.90
CA ASN A 214 -10.51 -25.11 4.89
C ASN A 214 -9.20 -25.29 4.11
N SER A 215 -9.05 -24.56 3.01
CA SER A 215 -7.87 -24.58 2.14
C SER A 215 -7.78 -23.31 1.30
N SER A 216 -6.76 -23.21 0.44
CA SER A 216 -6.65 -22.13 -0.54
C SER A 216 -7.77 -22.14 -1.61
N THR A 217 -8.55 -23.21 -1.68
CA THR A 217 -9.62 -23.41 -2.67
C THR A 217 -11.01 -23.62 -2.06
N GLN A 218 -11.13 -23.69 -0.73
CA GLN A 218 -12.40 -23.97 -0.10
C GLN A 218 -12.60 -23.22 1.24
N ILE A 219 -13.79 -22.66 1.41
CA ILE A 219 -14.29 -22.08 2.68
C ILE A 219 -15.63 -22.74 3.02
N THR A 220 -15.80 -23.16 4.27
CA THR A 220 -17.13 -23.47 4.81
C THR A 220 -17.68 -22.21 5.47
N ALA A 221 -18.90 -21.78 5.13
CA ALA A 221 -19.54 -20.60 5.71
C ALA A 221 -20.98 -20.90 6.10
N VAL A 222 -21.53 -20.15 7.06
CA VAL A 222 -22.94 -20.26 7.45
C VAL A 222 -23.69 -19.02 6.97
N ALA A 223 -24.68 -19.24 6.10
CA ALA A 223 -25.49 -18.18 5.51
C ALA A 223 -26.26 -17.43 6.61
N PRO A 224 -26.24 -16.09 6.65
CA PRO A 224 -27.02 -15.30 7.59
C PRO A 224 -28.50 -15.29 7.21
N ALA A 225 -29.36 -14.79 8.09
CA ALA A 225 -30.75 -14.49 7.73
C ALA A 225 -30.80 -13.35 6.69
N HIS A 226 -31.72 -13.46 5.74
CA HIS A 226 -31.91 -12.47 4.68
C HIS A 226 -33.33 -12.53 4.11
N SER A 227 -33.80 -11.44 3.50
CA SER A 227 -35.06 -11.44 2.74
C SER A 227 -35.02 -12.42 1.57
N VAL A 228 -36.21 -12.85 1.14
CA VAL A 228 -36.38 -13.79 0.01
C VAL A 228 -35.74 -13.24 -1.26
N GLY A 229 -35.15 -14.12 -2.07
CA GLY A 229 -34.55 -13.77 -3.35
C GLY A 229 -33.07 -14.16 -3.47
N THR A 230 -32.50 -13.86 -4.64
CA THR A 230 -31.11 -14.19 -4.96
C THR A 230 -30.17 -13.05 -4.55
N VAL A 231 -29.08 -13.41 -3.88
CA VAL A 231 -28.02 -12.49 -3.47
C VAL A 231 -26.66 -12.90 -4.02
N ALA A 232 -25.75 -11.93 -4.11
CA ALA A 232 -24.34 -12.18 -4.41
C ALA A 232 -23.58 -12.63 -3.16
N VAL A 233 -22.75 -13.66 -3.28
CA VAL A 233 -21.83 -14.12 -2.24
C VAL A 233 -20.41 -13.77 -2.65
N THR A 234 -19.65 -13.14 -1.74
CA THR A 234 -18.26 -12.74 -1.95
C THR A 234 -17.37 -13.12 -0.78
N VAL A 235 -16.07 -13.25 -1.04
CA VAL A 235 -15.02 -13.47 -0.04
C VAL A 235 -14.01 -12.33 -0.14
N THR A 236 -13.58 -11.81 1.01
CA THR A 236 -12.52 -10.78 1.09
C THR A 236 -11.28 -11.37 1.75
N THR A 237 -10.12 -11.15 1.12
CA THR A 237 -8.79 -11.42 1.68
C THR A 237 -7.97 -10.12 1.66
N VAL A 238 -6.71 -10.17 2.12
CA VAL A 238 -5.79 -9.03 1.97
C VAL A 238 -5.50 -8.67 0.50
N GLY A 239 -5.72 -9.61 -0.42
CA GLY A 239 -5.58 -9.37 -1.86
C GLY A 239 -6.75 -8.59 -2.47
N GLY A 240 -7.87 -8.46 -1.75
CA GLY A 240 -9.09 -7.77 -2.19
C GLY A 240 -10.35 -8.63 -2.03
N THR A 241 -11.45 -8.18 -2.61
CA THR A 241 -12.73 -8.91 -2.62
C THR A 241 -12.89 -9.69 -3.92
N SER A 242 -13.38 -10.92 -3.84
CA SER A 242 -13.60 -11.80 -4.97
C SER A 242 -14.68 -11.29 -5.93
N ASN A 243 -14.77 -11.93 -7.09
CA ASN A 243 -16.02 -11.94 -7.85
C ASN A 243 -17.16 -12.57 -7.02
N SER A 244 -18.40 -12.45 -7.51
CA SER A 244 -19.57 -13.02 -6.86
C SER A 244 -20.01 -14.37 -7.45
N VAL A 245 -20.61 -15.19 -6.59
CA VAL A 245 -21.47 -16.33 -6.96
C VAL A 245 -22.87 -16.11 -6.37
N THR A 246 -23.90 -16.79 -6.87
CA THR A 246 -25.30 -16.54 -6.46
C THR A 246 -25.79 -17.51 -5.40
N TYR A 247 -26.47 -17.00 -4.37
CA TYR A 247 -27.17 -17.79 -3.36
C TYR A 247 -28.63 -17.34 -3.25
N THR A 248 -29.59 -18.27 -3.17
CA THR A 248 -31.02 -17.96 -3.16
C THR A 248 -31.66 -18.23 -1.80
N TYR A 249 -32.22 -17.20 -1.20
CA TYR A 249 -33.03 -17.32 0.00
C TYR A 249 -34.47 -17.69 -0.36
N VAL A 250 -34.91 -18.84 0.13
CA VAL A 250 -36.26 -19.38 -0.08
C VAL A 250 -37.11 -19.22 1.17
N ALA A 251 -38.41 -18.97 0.98
CA ALA A 251 -39.33 -18.87 2.09
C ALA A 251 -39.50 -20.25 2.78
N VAL A 252 -39.62 -20.25 4.11
CA VAL A 252 -39.84 -21.48 4.88
C VAL A 252 -41.32 -21.89 4.77
N PRO A 253 -41.64 -23.16 4.46
CA PRO A 253 -43.00 -23.68 4.55
C PRO A 253 -43.54 -23.56 5.98
N THR A 254 -44.74 -23.03 6.15
CA THR A 254 -45.43 -23.01 7.45
C THR A 254 -46.73 -23.79 7.33
N LEU A 255 -47.01 -24.65 8.29
CA LEU A 255 -48.28 -25.36 8.40
C LEU A 255 -49.16 -24.63 9.42
N THR A 256 -50.38 -24.27 9.03
CA THR A 256 -51.34 -23.59 9.91
C THR A 256 -52.39 -24.55 10.44
N THR A 257 -52.92 -25.46 9.63
CA THR A 257 -53.93 -26.44 10.07
C THR A 257 -53.79 -27.80 9.39
N VAL A 258 -54.25 -28.84 10.09
CA VAL A 258 -54.43 -30.19 9.58
C VAL A 258 -55.86 -30.62 9.87
N VAL A 259 -56.62 -30.96 8.84
CA VAL A 259 -58.04 -31.34 8.98
C VAL A 259 -58.35 -32.62 8.19
N PRO A 260 -58.93 -33.65 8.83
CA PRO A 260 -59.15 -33.79 10.28
C PRO A 260 -57.82 -33.96 11.04
N ASN A 261 -57.78 -33.52 12.31
CA ASN A 261 -56.60 -33.65 13.19
C ASN A 261 -56.56 -34.96 13.99
N ALA A 262 -57.44 -35.90 13.67
CA ALA A 262 -57.52 -37.23 14.27
C ALA A 262 -58.00 -38.25 13.22
N GLY A 263 -57.63 -39.51 13.39
CA GLY A 263 -58.03 -40.61 12.52
C GLY A 263 -57.96 -41.98 13.21
N PRO A 264 -58.54 -43.03 12.60
CA PRO A 264 -58.50 -44.39 13.13
C PRO A 264 -57.06 -44.93 13.20
N VAL A 265 -56.78 -45.78 14.20
CA VAL A 265 -55.48 -46.48 14.33
C VAL A 265 -55.14 -47.37 13.14
N THR A 266 -56.15 -47.76 12.36
CA THR A 266 -56.00 -48.55 11.11
C THR A 266 -55.51 -47.71 9.93
N GLY A 267 -55.43 -46.39 10.07
CA GLY A 267 -55.04 -45.48 8.98
C GLY A 267 -56.14 -45.26 7.94
N GLY A 268 -55.77 -44.65 6.81
CA GLY A 268 -56.66 -44.38 5.67
C GLY A 268 -57.32 -43.01 5.65
N THR A 269 -57.16 -42.18 6.69
CA THR A 269 -57.70 -40.81 6.71
C THR A 269 -56.94 -39.91 5.74
N THR A 270 -57.62 -39.37 4.74
CA THR A 270 -57.10 -38.25 3.95
C THR A 270 -57.13 -36.99 4.80
N VAL A 271 -56.00 -36.28 4.87
CA VAL A 271 -55.88 -35.01 5.61
C VAL A 271 -55.63 -33.86 4.64
N VAL A 272 -56.22 -32.71 4.94
CA VAL A 272 -55.97 -31.44 4.27
C VAL A 272 -54.99 -30.64 5.12
N LEU A 273 -53.86 -30.28 4.52
CA LEU A 273 -52.85 -29.41 5.11
C LEU A 273 -53.06 -27.98 4.59
N THR A 274 -53.28 -27.03 5.49
CA THR A 274 -53.31 -25.60 5.14
C THR A 274 -52.04 -24.95 5.66
N GLY A 275 -51.45 -24.05 4.88
CA GLY A 275 -50.19 -23.42 5.23
C GLY A 275 -49.71 -22.43 4.17
N THR A 276 -48.52 -21.88 4.37
CA THR A 276 -47.83 -21.02 3.38
C THR A 276 -46.56 -21.69 2.86
N ASN A 277 -46.17 -21.36 1.63
CA ASN A 277 -44.99 -21.91 0.95
C ASN A 277 -44.94 -23.45 0.92
N LEU A 278 -46.11 -24.13 0.89
CA LEU A 278 -46.19 -25.60 0.86
C LEU A 278 -45.91 -26.21 -0.52
N THR A 279 -45.81 -25.40 -1.57
CA THR A 279 -45.55 -25.86 -2.93
C THR A 279 -44.15 -26.50 -3.02
N GLY A 280 -44.07 -27.79 -3.38
CA GLY A 280 -42.81 -28.52 -3.52
C GLY A 280 -42.19 -29.00 -2.20
N ALA A 281 -42.89 -28.86 -1.07
CA ALA A 281 -42.49 -29.50 0.18
C ALA A 281 -42.61 -31.03 0.04
N THR A 282 -41.57 -31.76 0.41
CA THR A 282 -41.48 -33.24 0.38
C THR A 282 -41.32 -33.81 1.77
#